data_AF-A0A953P831-F1
#
_entry.id   AF-A0A953P831-F1
#
_cell.length_a   1.000
_cell.length_b   1.000
_cell.length_c   1.000
_cell.angle_alpha   90.00
_cell.angle_beta   90.00
_cell.angle_gamma   90.00
#
_symmetry.space_group_name_H-M   'P 1'
#
loop_
_entity.id
_entity.type
_entity.pdbx_description
1 polymer ?
#
loop_
_entity_poly.entity_id
_entity_poly.type
_entity_poly.pdbx_seq_one_letter_code
_entity_poly.pdbx_strand_id
1 'polypeptide(L)'
;MAELSPLQLRIIERLFAAGCRPLTLAPYENGVCLRRGECAAVLAPVANGGFRLLAPPSYLVEGRLSVLLRRGNREFFVWKSSEVEATAERRAELEQFRRELSALLEEGGPQ
;
A
#
# COMPACT_ATOMS: atom_id res chain seq x y z
N MET A 1 -11.58 17.10 -3.79
CA MET A 1 -12.28 15.93 -4.36
C MET A 1 -11.46 15.46 -5.54
N ALA A 2 -10.72 14.36 -5.40
CA ALA A 2 -9.99 13.80 -6.53
C ALA A 2 -11.00 13.11 -7.44
N GLU A 3 -11.32 13.71 -8.59
CA GLU A 3 -12.09 13.07 -9.65
C GLU A 3 -11.23 11.94 -10.23
N LEU A 4 -11.43 10.73 -9.71
CA LEU A 4 -10.75 9.55 -10.22
C LEU A 4 -11.27 9.24 -11.61
N SER A 5 -10.37 9.08 -12.58
CA SER A 5 -10.73 8.72 -13.95
C SER A 5 -11.41 7.33 -14.00
N PRO A 6 -12.23 7.04 -15.04
CA PRO A 6 -12.88 5.72 -15.18
C PRO A 6 -11.88 4.56 -15.14
N LEU A 7 -10.68 4.75 -15.69
CA LEU A 7 -9.59 3.76 -15.63
C LEU A 7 -9.11 3.52 -14.19
N GLN A 8 -9.03 4.58 -13.38
CA GLN A 8 -8.66 4.51 -11.97
C GLN A 8 -9.74 3.79 -11.14
N LEU A 9 -11.02 4.11 -11.38
CA LEU A 9 -12.12 3.39 -10.76
C LEU A 9 -12.04 1.88 -11.02
N ARG A 10 -11.77 1.46 -12.26
CA ARG A 10 -11.60 0.03 -12.60
C ARG A 10 -10.42 -0.64 -11.89
N ILE A 11 -9.31 0.08 -11.69
CA ILE A 11 -8.16 -0.44 -10.94
C ILE A 11 -8.52 -0.58 -9.45
N ILE A 12 -9.19 0.41 -8.86
CA ILE A 12 -9.66 0.33 -7.47
C ILE A 12 -10.64 -0.82 -7.28
N GLU A 13 -11.61 -1.00 -8.19
CA GLU A 13 -12.56 -2.12 -8.11
C GLU A 13 -11.85 -3.47 -8.16
N ARG A 14 -10.83 -3.63 -9.02
CA ARG A 14 -10.00 -4.85 -9.06
C ARG A 14 -9.25 -5.07 -7.76
N LEU A 15 -8.68 -4.01 -7.19
CA LEU A 15 -7.99 -4.09 -5.90
C LEU A 15 -8.98 -4.49 -4.79
N PHE A 16 -10.19 -3.96 -4.82
CA PHE A 16 -11.28 -4.37 -3.93
C PHE A 16 -11.67 -5.84 -4.07
N ALA A 17 -11.76 -6.33 -5.30
CA ALA A 17 -12.04 -7.74 -5.60
C ALA A 17 -10.91 -8.66 -5.10
N ALA A 18 -9.66 -8.20 -5.12
CA ALA A 18 -8.50 -8.88 -4.54
C ALA A 18 -8.45 -8.87 -3.00
N GLY A 19 -9.46 -8.25 -2.35
CA GLY A 19 -9.54 -8.13 -0.89
C GLY A 19 -8.83 -6.91 -0.32
N CYS A 20 -8.38 -5.97 -1.16
CA CYS A 20 -7.87 -4.69 -0.66
C CYS A 20 -9.03 -3.83 -0.17
N ARG A 21 -8.90 -3.25 1.02
CA ARG A 21 -9.85 -2.30 1.59
C ARG A 21 -9.26 -0.90 1.53
N PRO A 22 -10.03 0.11 1.10
CA PRO A 22 -9.60 1.50 1.11
C PRO A 22 -9.53 1.94 2.56
N LEU A 23 -8.49 2.70 2.85
CA LEU A 23 -8.25 3.32 4.14
C LEU A 23 -8.08 4.82 3.88
N THR A 24 -8.83 5.65 4.57
CA THR A 24 -8.58 7.09 4.59
C THR A 24 -7.52 7.38 5.65
N LEU A 25 -6.30 7.63 5.20
CA LEU A 25 -5.24 8.14 6.07
C LEU A 25 -5.27 9.66 6.00
N ALA A 26 -5.58 10.31 7.13
CA ALA A 26 -5.63 11.77 7.25
C ALA A 26 -4.44 12.54 6.62
N PRO A 27 -3.17 12.08 6.68
CA PRO A 27 -2.08 12.80 6.00
C PRO A 27 -2.02 12.60 4.47
N TYR A 28 -2.81 11.71 3.89
CA TYR A 28 -2.82 11.37 2.46
C TYR A 28 -4.19 11.68 1.81
N GLU A 29 -4.74 12.87 2.04
CA GLU A 29 -6.03 13.29 1.42
C GLU A 29 -6.04 13.23 -0.12
N ASN A 30 -4.86 13.23 -0.77
CA ASN A 30 -4.72 13.06 -2.22
C ASN A 30 -4.21 11.67 -2.66
N GLY A 31 -4.01 10.74 -1.71
CA GLY A 31 -3.53 9.38 -1.98
C GLY A 31 -4.60 8.33 -1.71
N VAL A 32 -4.76 7.39 -2.63
CA VAL A 32 -5.58 6.19 -2.41
C VAL A 32 -4.78 5.21 -1.56
N CYS A 33 -5.11 5.12 -0.28
CA CYS A 33 -4.48 4.15 0.60
C CYS A 33 -5.33 2.87 0.62
N LEU A 34 -4.67 1.74 0.42
CA LEU A 34 -5.29 0.42 0.41
C LEU A 34 -4.63 -0.44 1.47
N ARG A 35 -5.41 -1.30 2.10
CA ARG A 35 -4.92 -2.30 3.05
C ARG A 35 -5.40 -3.70 2.68
N ARG A 36 -4.57 -4.71 2.91
CA ARG A 36 -4.92 -6.12 2.80
C ARG A 36 -4.36 -6.82 4.04
N GLY A 37 -5.25 -7.21 4.95
CA GLY A 37 -4.87 -7.74 6.26
C GLY A 37 -4.04 -6.73 7.06
N GLU A 38 -2.81 -7.10 7.38
CA GLU A 38 -1.84 -6.29 8.11
C GLU A 38 -0.90 -5.50 7.18
N CYS A 39 -1.04 -5.59 5.86
CA CYS A 39 -0.26 -4.81 4.89
C CYS A 39 -1.08 -3.62 4.36
N ALA A 40 -0.43 -2.50 4.10
CA ALA A 40 -1.02 -1.34 3.45
C ALA A 40 -0.10 -0.74 2.39
N ALA A 41 -0.68 -0.16 1.35
CA ALA A 41 0.01 0.52 0.27
C ALA A 41 -0.64 1.88 0.01
N VAL A 42 0.17 2.84 -0.44
CA VAL A 42 -0.30 4.18 -0.83
C VAL A 42 -0.09 4.37 -2.32
N LEU A 43 -1.19 4.61 -3.03
CA LEU A 43 -1.21 4.88 -4.45
C LEU A 43 -1.60 6.33 -4.69
N ALA A 44 -0.84 7.05 -5.53
CA ALA A 44 -1.29 8.30 -6.13
C ALA A 44 -2.05 7.98 -7.42
N PRO A 45 -3.26 8.52 -7.61
CA PRO A 45 -3.81 8.65 -8.95
C PRO A 45 -2.86 9.54 -9.77
N VAL A 46 -2.44 9.08 -10.95
CA VAL A 46 -1.68 9.91 -11.90
C VAL A 46 -2.63 10.50 -12.94
N ALA A 47 -2.36 11.72 -13.40
CA ALA A 47 -3.18 12.43 -14.38
C ALA A 47 -3.36 11.64 -15.69
N ASN A 48 -2.44 10.72 -16.02
CA ASN A 48 -2.51 9.86 -17.19
C ASN A 48 -3.46 8.64 -17.05
N GLY A 49 -4.38 8.67 -16.08
CA GLY A 49 -5.39 7.63 -15.86
C GLY A 49 -4.91 6.38 -15.11
N GLY A 50 -3.62 6.28 -14.78
CA GLY A 50 -3.08 5.19 -13.98
C GLY A 50 -3.02 5.46 -12.47
N PHE A 51 -2.40 4.52 -11.75
CA PHE A 51 -1.94 4.71 -10.38
C PHE A 51 -0.43 4.53 -10.31
N ARG A 52 0.21 5.30 -9.42
CA ARG A 52 1.62 5.11 -9.09
C ARG A 52 1.75 4.90 -7.59
N LEU A 53 2.62 3.97 -7.18
CA LEU A 53 2.98 3.82 -5.77
C LEU A 53 3.67 5.10 -5.28
N LEU A 54 3.04 5.80 -4.33
CA LEU A 54 3.64 6.95 -3.63
C LEU A 54 4.60 6.49 -2.54
N ALA A 55 4.25 5.39 -1.88
CA ALA A 55 5.05 4.77 -0.85
C ALA A 55 5.15 3.27 -1.13
N PRO A 56 6.30 2.65 -0.81
CA PRO A 56 6.36 1.20 -0.76
C PRO A 56 5.28 0.69 0.22
N PRO A 57 4.70 -0.49 -0.04
CA PRO A 57 3.79 -1.10 0.91
C PRO A 57 4.49 -1.31 2.25
N SER A 58 3.77 -1.00 3.33
CA SER A 58 4.21 -1.07 4.71
C SER A 58 3.25 -1.90 5.54
N TYR A 59 3.71 -2.39 6.67
CA TYR A 59 2.83 -3.04 7.64
C TYR A 59 1.95 -2.00 8.36
N LEU A 60 0.71 -2.35 8.65
CA LEU A 60 -0.18 -1.59 9.50
C LEU A 60 0.08 -1.97 10.94
N VAL A 61 0.61 -1.02 11.70
CA VAL A 61 0.72 -1.14 13.15
C VAL A 61 -0.38 -0.26 13.74
N GLU A 62 -1.30 -0.87 14.49
CA GLU A 62 -2.50 -0.21 15.04
C GLU A 62 -3.34 0.53 13.98
N GLY A 63 -3.48 -0.06 12.80
CA GLY A 63 -4.30 0.51 11.72
C GLY A 63 -3.70 1.76 11.06
N ARG A 64 -2.40 2.03 11.27
CA ARG A 64 -1.69 3.14 10.62
C ARG A 64 -0.39 2.66 9.96
N LEU A 65 0.06 3.39 8.93
CA LEU A 65 1.24 3.05 8.12
C LEU A 65 2.53 3.12 8.94
N SER A 66 3.04 1.97 9.38
CA SER A 66 4.34 1.93 10.03
C SER A 66 5.48 2.27 9.07
N VAL A 67 6.59 2.73 9.63
CA VAL A 67 7.85 2.87 8.91
C VAL A 67 8.73 1.67 9.21
N LEU A 68 9.33 1.11 8.17
CA LEU A 68 10.35 0.06 8.31
C LEU A 68 11.67 0.73 8.73
N LEU A 69 12.07 0.53 9.98
CA LEU A 69 13.36 0.98 10.50
C LEU A 69 14.32 -0.20 10.63
N ARG A 70 15.48 -0.06 9.99
CA ARG A 70 16.58 -1.00 10.16
C ARG A 70 17.46 -0.58 11.32
N ARG A 71 17.55 -1.42 12.37
CA ARG A 71 18.47 -1.25 13.50
C ARG A 71 19.42 -2.44 13.53
N GLY A 72 20.63 -2.24 12.99
CA GLY A 72 21.64 -3.29 12.87
C GLY A 72 21.21 -4.40 11.92
N ASN A 73 21.09 -5.63 12.44
CA ASN A 73 20.70 -6.81 11.67
C ASN A 73 19.20 -7.16 11.77
N ARG A 74 18.41 -6.33 12.46
CA ARG A 74 16.97 -6.50 12.61
C ARG A 74 16.25 -5.28 12.04
N GLU A 75 15.05 -5.51 11.56
CA GLU A 75 14.17 -4.45 11.11
C GLU A 75 12.92 -4.45 11.97
N PHE A 76 12.36 -3.26 12.15
CA PHE A 76 11.23 -3.00 13.03
C PHE A 76 10.24 -2.13 12.28
N PHE A 77 8.99 -2.56 12.25
CA PHE A 77 7.86 -1.73 11.88
C PHE A 77 7.53 -0.84 13.05
N VAL A 78 7.93 0.43 12.96
CA VAL A 78 7.70 1.41 14.02
C VAL A 78 6.56 2.31 13.61
N TRP A 79 5.58 2.43 14.48
CA TRP A 79 4.51 3.40 14.37
C TRP A 79 4.28 4.10 15.71
N LYS A 80 4.61 5.40 15.79
CA LYS A 80 4.58 6.18 17.02
C LYS A 80 5.29 5.46 18.18
N SER A 81 4.54 4.96 19.15
CA SER A 81 5.01 4.28 20.36
C SER A 81 4.92 2.76 20.28
N SER A 82 4.46 2.23 19.15
CA SER A 82 4.33 0.80 18.90
C SER A 82 5.41 0.37 17.92
N GLU A 83 6.18 -0.63 18.30
CA GLU A 83 7.20 -1.25 17.45
C GLU A 83 6.93 -2.75 17.34
N VAL A 84 6.92 -3.24 16.11
CA VAL A 84 6.70 -4.64 15.78
C VAL A 84 7.93 -5.12 15.03
N GLU A 85 8.54 -6.22 15.48
CA GLU A 85 9.69 -6.78 14.78
C GLU A 85 9.29 -7.22 13.36
N ALA A 86 9.99 -6.69 12.36
CA ALA A 86 9.84 -7.04 10.95
C ALA A 86 10.59 -8.36 10.69
N THR A 87 10.02 -9.44 11.23
CA THR A 87 10.51 -10.81 11.02
C THR A 87 10.57 -11.14 9.53
N ALA A 88 11.39 -12.12 9.18
CA ALA A 88 11.53 -12.56 7.79
C ALA A 88 10.19 -12.97 7.18
N GLU A 89 9.30 -13.61 7.95
CA GLU A 89 7.95 -13.98 7.52
C GLU A 89 7.08 -12.75 7.19
N ARG A 90 6.98 -11.77 8.09
CA ARG A 90 6.20 -10.54 7.81
C ARG A 90 6.73 -9.78 6.61
N ARG A 91 8.04 -9.83 6.41
CA ARG A 91 8.67 -9.17 5.27
C ARG A 91 8.43 -9.92 3.97
N ALA A 92 8.49 -11.26 4.00
CA ALA A 92 8.12 -12.08 2.85
C ALA A 92 6.66 -11.85 2.46
N GLU A 93 5.75 -11.80 3.44
CA GLU A 93 4.34 -11.45 3.25
C GLU A 93 4.18 -10.04 2.64
N LEU A 94 4.93 -9.05 3.14
CA LEU A 94 4.90 -7.68 2.63
C LEU A 94 5.45 -7.58 1.21
N GLU A 95 6.54 -8.28 0.90
CA GLU A 95 7.11 -8.35 -0.45
C GLU A 95 6.21 -9.11 -1.41
N GLN A 96 5.57 -10.19 -0.97
CA GLN A 96 4.58 -10.92 -1.75
C GLN A 96 3.39 -10.02 -2.06
N PHE A 97 2.86 -9.33 -1.06
CA PHE A 97 1.80 -8.34 -1.23
C PHE A 97 2.22 -7.22 -2.18
N ARG A 98 3.45 -6.72 -2.06
CA ARG A 98 4.00 -5.71 -2.98
C ARG A 98 4.02 -6.21 -4.42
N ARG A 99 4.50 -7.43 -4.64
CA ARG A 99 4.58 -8.02 -5.99
C ARG A 99 3.19 -8.25 -6.57
N GLU A 100 2.26 -8.80 -5.79
CA GLU A 100 0.88 -8.99 -6.23
C GLU A 100 0.20 -7.65 -6.54
N LEU A 101 0.34 -6.66 -5.66
CA LEU A 101 -0.22 -5.32 -5.87
C LEU A 101 0.41 -4.67 -7.11
N SER A 102 1.73 -4.76 -7.28
CA SER A 102 2.41 -4.23 -8.46
C SER A 102 1.94 -4.94 -9.73
N ALA A 103 1.80 -6.27 -9.71
CA ALA A 103 1.29 -7.02 -10.85
C ALA A 103 -0.14 -6.61 -11.21
N LEU A 104 -1.02 -6.44 -10.21
CA LEU A 104 -2.39 -5.93 -10.41
C LEU A 104 -2.42 -4.51 -10.98
N LEU A 105 -1.41 -3.69 -10.68
CA LEU A 105 -1.25 -2.33 -11.20
C LEU A 105 -0.63 -2.33 -12.61
N GLU A 106 0.36 -3.18 -12.88
CA GLU A 106 1.07 -3.30 -14.17
C GLU A 106 0.23 -4.04 -15.23
N GLU A 107 -0.65 -4.97 -14.84
CA GLU A 107 -1.73 -5.47 -15.72
C GLU A 107 -2.73 -4.36 -16.13
N GLY A 108 -2.57 -3.15 -15.59
CA GLY A 108 -3.25 -1.93 -16.02
C GLY A 108 -2.45 -1.01 -16.97
N GLY A 109 -1.16 -1.30 -17.25
CA GLY A 109 -0.31 -0.61 -18.25
C GLY A 109 1.18 -0.54 -17.86
N PRO A 110 2.15 -0.50 -18.82
CA PRO A 110 2.02 -0.08 -20.22
C PRO A 110 2.45 -1.11 -21.29
N GLN A 111 1.83 -1.02 -22.47
CA GLN A 111 2.54 -1.06 -23.76
C GLN A 111 2.27 0.27 -24.47
#